data_AF-A0A1I9GC49-F1
#
_entry.id   AF-A0A1I9GC49-F1
#
_cell.length_a   1.000
_cell.length_b   1.000
_cell.length_c   1.000
_cell.angle_alpha   90.00
_cell.angle_beta   90.00
_cell.angle_gamma   90.00
#
_symmetry.space_group_name_H-M   'P 1'
#
loop_
_entity.id
_entity.type
_entity.pdbx_description
1 polymer ?
#
loop_
_entity_poly.entity_id
_entity_poly.type
_entity_poly.pdbx_seq_one_letter_code
_entity_poly.pdbx_strand_id
1 'polypeptide(L)'
;MNLTVIKMRNTWTYQKSKKSLNENAGFVKLFKYNPTGATIHLLTVKDAGYHIGLDQPVAALKMIINFLNKNSSNEMDEISLPRQTLLEYQPKKIQQSK
;
A
#
# COMPACT_ATOMS: atom_id res chain seq x y z
N MET A 1 14.40 -5.81 -25.90
CA MET A 1 13.68 -6.11 -24.64
C MET A 1 12.25 -6.51 -24.99
N ASN A 2 11.83 -7.76 -24.73
CA ASN A 2 10.58 -8.33 -25.24
C ASN A 2 9.45 -8.22 -24.19
N LEU A 3 8.80 -7.05 -24.13
CA LEU A 3 7.69 -6.74 -23.21
C LEU A 3 6.39 -6.59 -23.99
N THR A 4 5.35 -7.32 -23.59
CA THR A 4 3.99 -7.19 -24.14
C THR A 4 3.07 -6.56 -23.13
N VAL A 5 2.19 -5.66 -23.57
CA VAL A 5 1.21 -5.02 -22.67
C VAL A 5 0.08 -6.00 -22.39
N ILE A 6 -0.13 -6.36 -21.13
CA ILE A 6 -1.24 -7.22 -20.68
C ILE A 6 -2.45 -6.36 -20.32
N LYS A 7 -2.20 -5.25 -19.62
CA LYS A 7 -3.24 -4.31 -19.19
C LYS A 7 -2.81 -2.89 -19.55
N MET A 8 -3.65 -2.22 -20.33
CA MET A 8 -3.49 -0.80 -20.62
C MET A 8 -3.54 0.03 -19.34
N ARG A 9 -3.01 1.26 -19.43
CA ARG A 9 -2.96 2.20 -18.31
C ARG A 9 -4.36 2.37 -17.72
N ASN A 10 -4.52 2.06 -16.45
CA ASN A 10 -5.76 2.26 -15.72
C ASN A 10 -5.49 2.95 -14.39
N THR A 11 -6.50 3.60 -13.83
CA THR A 11 -6.38 4.15 -12.47
C THR A 11 -6.32 3.04 -11.43
N TRP A 12 -5.53 3.22 -10.39
CA TRP A 12 -5.60 2.39 -9.18
C TRP A 12 -6.01 3.25 -8.00
N THR A 13 -6.74 2.64 -7.07
CA THR A 13 -7.35 3.34 -5.94
C THR A 13 -6.99 2.61 -4.65
N TYR A 14 -7.05 3.31 -3.52
CA TYR A 14 -6.97 2.69 -2.21
C TYR A 14 -8.08 3.19 -1.29
N GLN A 15 -8.38 2.42 -0.25
CA GLN A 15 -9.22 2.86 0.86
C GLN A 15 -8.37 3.00 2.11
N LYS A 16 -8.57 4.08 2.86
CA LYS A 16 -7.91 4.29 4.17
C LYS A 16 -8.48 3.36 5.25
N SER A 17 -9.74 2.98 5.13
CA SER A 17 -10.45 2.05 6.01
C SER A 17 -11.67 1.47 5.30
N LYS A 18 -12.27 0.42 5.86
CA LYS A 18 -13.48 -0.22 5.30
C LYS A 18 -14.69 0.72 5.16
N LYS A 19 -14.69 1.84 5.90
CA LYS A 19 -15.75 2.86 5.86
C LYS A 19 -15.41 4.07 4.99
N SER A 20 -14.20 4.12 4.46
CA SER A 20 -13.72 5.24 3.64
C SER A 20 -13.99 5.02 2.16
N LEU A 21 -14.19 6.10 1.42
CA LEU A 21 -14.34 6.04 -0.03
C LEU A 21 -13.01 5.66 -0.70
N ASN A 22 -13.10 5.06 -1.88
CA ASN A 22 -11.93 4.80 -2.72
C ASN A 22 -11.31 6.13 -3.15
N GLU A 23 -10.04 6.35 -2.81
CA GLU A 23 -9.26 7.50 -3.25
C GLU A 23 -8.40 7.12 -4.45
N ASN A 24 -8.28 8.03 -5.42
CA ASN A 24 -7.40 7.84 -6.58
C ASN A 24 -5.94 7.97 -6.15
N ALA A 25 -5.18 6.90 -6.39
CA ALA A 25 -3.80 6.78 -5.98
C ALA A 25 -2.81 6.91 -7.14
N GLY A 26 -3.30 6.97 -8.38
CA GLY A 26 -2.50 7.14 -9.58
C GLY A 26 -2.86 6.14 -10.66
N PHE A 27 -1.88 5.71 -11.46
CA PHE A 27 -2.10 4.84 -12.60
C PHE A 27 -1.23 3.59 -12.54
N VAL A 28 -1.71 2.51 -13.15
CA VAL A 28 -1.04 1.23 -13.25
C VAL A 28 -1.08 0.72 -14.69
N LYS A 29 0.02 0.13 -15.15
CA LYS A 29 0.13 -0.56 -16.45
C LYS A 29 0.87 -1.89 -16.25
N LEU A 30 0.36 -2.97 -16.85
CA LEU A 30 0.93 -4.31 -16.70
C LEU A 30 1.60 -4.76 -17.99
N PHE A 31 2.78 -5.35 -17.83
CA PHE A 31 3.54 -5.94 -18.91
C PHE A 31 3.86 -7.41 -18.62
N LYS A 32 3.92 -8.23 -19.66
CA LYS A 32 4.49 -9.57 -19.61
C LYS A 32 5.90 -9.51 -20.17
N TYR A 33 6.85 -10.07 -19.43
CA TYR A 33 8.18 -10.33 -19.95
C TYR A 33 8.20 -11.69 -20.61
N ASN A 34 8.24 -11.71 -21.94
CA ASN A 34 8.09 -12.92 -22.74
C ASN A 34 9.14 -14.02 -22.45
N PRO A 35 10.43 -13.71 -22.18
CA PRO A 35 11.45 -14.73 -21.95
C PRO A 35 11.25 -15.58 -20.69
N THR A 36 10.67 -15.04 -19.62
CA THR A 36 10.46 -15.78 -18.35
C THR A 36 8.99 -15.93 -17.97
N GLY A 37 8.09 -15.27 -18.69
CA GLY A 37 6.68 -15.18 -18.33
C GLY A 37 6.38 -14.26 -17.14
N ALA A 38 7.39 -13.56 -16.59
CA ALA A 38 7.21 -12.68 -15.44
C ALA A 38 6.26 -11.52 -15.76
N THR A 39 5.44 -11.13 -14.78
CA THR A 39 4.55 -9.97 -14.90
C THR A 39 5.18 -8.76 -14.21
N ILE A 40 5.30 -7.66 -14.94
CA ILE A 40 5.87 -6.41 -14.46
C ILE A 40 4.73 -5.40 -14.28
N HIS A 41 4.61 -4.87 -13.07
CA HIS A 41 3.63 -3.86 -12.72
C HIS A 41 4.33 -2.50 -12.66
N LEU A 42 3.99 -1.59 -13.57
CA LEU A 42 4.43 -0.21 -13.55
C LEU A 42 3.34 0.66 -12.93
N LEU A 43 3.62 1.26 -11.77
CA LEU A 43 2.67 2.13 -11.06
C LEU A 43 3.22 3.54 -10.91
N THR A 44 2.31 4.52 -10.90
CA THR A 44 2.56 5.90 -10.49
C THR A 44 1.77 6.19 -9.22
N VAL A 45 2.34 6.99 -8.32
CA VAL A 45 1.63 7.49 -7.15
C VAL A 45 1.28 8.95 -7.38
N LYS A 46 0.01 9.31 -7.20
CA LYS A 46 -0.49 10.68 -7.38
C LYS A 46 0.09 11.58 -6.29
N ASP A 47 0.50 12.80 -6.67
CA ASP A 47 1.04 13.82 -5.77
C ASP A 47 2.28 13.37 -4.97
N ALA A 48 3.08 12.44 -5.52
CA ALA A 48 4.33 11.99 -4.94
C ALA A 48 5.52 12.32 -5.85
N GLY A 49 6.62 12.77 -5.24
CA GLY A 49 7.90 13.00 -5.90
C GLY A 49 8.82 11.79 -5.75
N TYR A 50 10.11 12.08 -5.54
CA TYR A 50 11.15 11.06 -5.42
C TYR A 50 10.99 10.18 -4.16
N HIS A 51 10.60 10.78 -3.03
CA HIS A 51 10.42 10.08 -1.76
C HIS A 51 8.94 9.78 -1.49
N ILE A 52 8.38 8.84 -2.25
CA ILE A 52 6.96 8.48 -2.20
C ILE A 52 6.48 8.13 -0.78
N GLY A 53 7.32 7.49 0.03
CA GLY A 53 6.99 7.14 1.42
C GLY A 53 6.82 8.33 2.35
N LEU A 54 7.43 9.49 2.03
CA LEU A 54 7.28 10.73 2.78
C LEU A 54 6.11 11.56 2.25
N ASP A 55 6.00 11.67 0.91
CA ASP A 55 4.97 12.50 0.27
C ASP A 55 3.57 11.88 0.38
N GLN A 56 3.49 10.55 0.23
CA GLN A 56 2.24 9.78 0.22
C GLN A 56 2.37 8.48 1.02
N PRO A 57 2.53 8.55 2.35
CA PRO A 57 2.83 7.39 3.19
C PRO A 57 1.77 6.28 3.10
N VAL A 58 0.49 6.67 3.04
CA VAL A 58 -0.63 5.70 2.97
C VAL A 58 -0.64 4.96 1.63
N ALA A 59 -0.49 5.69 0.52
CA ALA A 59 -0.47 5.08 -0.80
C ALA A 59 0.77 4.20 -1.00
N ALA A 60 1.93 4.63 -0.48
CA ALA A 60 3.17 3.87 -0.51
C ALA A 60 3.04 2.55 0.25
N LEU A 61 2.51 2.59 1.48
CA LEU A 61 2.28 1.40 2.28
C LEU A 61 1.29 0.45 1.59
N LYS A 62 0.20 0.99 1.04
CA LYS A 62 -0.79 0.19 0.31
C LYS A 62 -0.19 -0.48 -0.92
N MET A 63 0.65 0.24 -1.67
CA MET A 63 1.38 -0.31 -2.81
C MET A 63 2.27 -1.49 -2.39
N ILE A 64 3.02 -1.35 -1.29
CA ILE A 64 3.89 -2.41 -0.76
C ILE A 64 3.07 -3.63 -0.30
N ILE A 65 1.98 -3.41 0.43
CA ILE A 65 1.09 -4.49 0.89
C ILE A 65 0.48 -5.25 -0.30
N ASN A 66 0.00 -4.52 -1.32
CA ASN A 66 -0.56 -5.13 -2.52
C ASN A 66 0.49 -5.97 -3.27
N PHE A 67 1.74 -5.48 -3.34
CA PHE A 67 2.85 -6.22 -3.94
C PHE A 67 3.13 -7.53 -3.21
N LEU A 68 3.23 -7.50 -1.87
CA LEU A 68 3.49 -8.68 -1.05
C LEU A 68 2.35 -9.71 -1.13
N ASN A 69 1.10 -9.24 -1.14
CA ASN A 69 -0.08 -10.11 -1.15
C ASN A 69 -0.41 -10.66 -2.55
N LYS A 70 0.35 -10.30 -3.60
CA LYS A 70 0.06 -10.63 -5.00
C LYS A 70 -1.36 -10.26 -5.44
N ASN A 71 -1.99 -9.33 -4.73
CA ASN A 71 -3.40 -8.99 -4.88
C ASN A 71 -3.54 -7.59 -5.48
N SER A 72 -4.49 -7.48 -6.41
CA SER A 72 -4.92 -6.18 -6.98
C SER A 72 -6.10 -5.56 -6.23
N SER A 73 -6.54 -6.15 -5.11
CA SER A 73 -7.70 -5.67 -4.38
C SER A 73 -7.38 -4.34 -3.68
N ASN A 74 -8.23 -3.35 -3.95
CA ASN A 74 -8.10 -1.99 -3.41
C ASN A 74 -8.44 -1.92 -1.91
N GLU A 75 -9.00 -3.00 -1.35
CA GLU A 75 -9.43 -3.09 0.04
C GLU A 75 -8.21 -3.16 0.97
N MET A 76 -8.12 -2.24 1.92
CA MET A 76 -7.13 -2.29 2.99
C MET A 76 -7.79 -2.95 4.20
N ASP A 77 -7.24 -4.08 4.65
CA ASP A 77 -7.49 -4.51 6.02
C ASP A 77 -7.02 -3.40 6.96
N GLU A 78 -7.81 -3.12 8.00
CA GLU A 78 -7.55 -2.03 8.92
C GLU A 78 -6.16 -2.22 9.53
N ILE A 79 -5.20 -1.42 9.07
CA ILE A 79 -3.84 -1.43 9.61
C ILE A 79 -3.95 -0.70 10.94
N SER A 80 -4.30 -1.44 11.98
CA SER A 80 -4.17 -0.97 13.34
C SER A 80 -2.68 -0.75 13.56
N LEU A 81 -2.28 0.51 13.48
CA LEU A 81 -1.05 1.02 14.07
C LEU A 81 -1.46 1.50 15.47
N PRO A 82 -1.71 0.61 16.47
CA PRO A 82 -1.83 1.12 17.81
C PRO A 82 -0.53 1.87 18.05
N ARG A 83 -0.62 3.16 18.37
CA ARG A 83 0.54 3.95 18.74
C ARG A 83 1.18 3.21 19.90
N GLN A 84 2.27 2.51 19.64
CA GLN A 84 3.02 1.85 20.70
C GLN A 84 3.69 2.97 21.47
N THR A 85 3.20 3.23 22.67
CA THR A 85 3.94 4.09 23.61
C THR A 85 5.26 3.39 23.91
N LEU A 86 6.35 4.15 23.95
CA LEU A 86 7.61 3.67 24.50
C LEU A 86 7.35 3.03 25.87
N LEU A 87 8.08 1.96 26.20
CA LEU A 87 7.87 1.18 27.42
C LEU A 87 7.82 2.06 28.68
N GLU A 88 8.62 3.14 28.71
CA GLU A 88 8.67 4.12 29.79
C GLU A 88 7.36 4.91 30.02
N TYR A 89 6.54 5.08 28.99
CA TYR A 89 5.28 5.83 29.04
C TYR A 89 4.05 4.93 29.15
N GLN A 90 4.23 3.61 29.33
CA GLN A 90 3.10 2.73 29.61
C GLN A 90 2.61 2.97 31.04
N PRO A 91 1.29 3.13 31.26
CA PRO A 91 0.76 3.33 32.61
C PRO A 91 1.16 2.15 33.50
N LYS A 92 1.89 2.44 34.58
CA LYS A 92 2.29 1.44 35.57
C LYS A 92 1.02 0.79 36.10
N LYS A 93 0.87 -0.52 35.92
CA LYS A 93 -0.25 -1.27 36.49
C LYS A 93 -0.25 -1.02 38.00
N ILE A 94 -1.25 -0.32 38.51
CA ILE A 94 -1.44 -0.13 39.94
C ILE A 94 -1.76 -1.52 40.48
N GLN A 95 -0.79 -2.16 41.12
CA GLN A 95 -1.03 -3.41 41.84
C GLN A 95 -1.95 -3.04 43.00
N GLN A 96 -3.24 -3.35 42.86
CA GLN A 96 -4.17 -3.24 43.97
C GLN A 96 -3.73 -4.27 45.02
N SER A 97 -3.16 -3.79 46.12
CA SER A 97 -2.96 -4.61 47.31
C SER A 97 -4.33 -5.08 47.78
N LYS A 98 -4.52 -6.39 47.80
CA LYS A 98 -5.67 -7.03 48.40
C LYS A 98 -5.55 -6.97 49.93
#